data_AF-Q5K6U3-F1
#
_entry.id   AF-Q5K6U3-F1
#
_cell.length_a   1.000
_cell.length_b   1.000
_cell.length_c   1.000
_cell.angle_alpha   90.00
_cell.angle_beta   90.00
_cell.angle_gamma   90.00
#
_symmetry.space_group_name_H-M   'P 1'
#
loop_
_entity.id
_entity.type
_entity.pdbx_description
1 polymer ?
#
loop_
_entity_poly.entity_id
_entity_poly.type
_entity_poly.pdbx_seq_one_letter_code
_entity_poly.pdbx_strand_id
1 'polypeptide(L)'
;MRLFSLALAGMQFLAMTAALPNITRTGKYLYDESGNRFYIKGVAYQPEGELAASSDANSANGGFPEPSSFHDPLSSPQNCTRDLPYLQQLGVNAVRVYSVNSSLNHDDCMKMLNDAGIYVLLDVSLPLNGSIDRSSPSWSTNLLNEYIETIDAFRSYGNVLGYNIGNEVINLVSNTNAAPFVKAAARDIKAYLKSVGSSALVGYAAVDGESDFRNSLAEYLTCGGDSIAVDLYGLNNYEWCGNQNINSSNWNTITEGFSDLPVATYMSEFGCITSPPRLWTEVAALFASPVSDVFSGGVAFSYFPTSDDYGMVTISDNDTVTVTDDFTRLATQYNSTSPPNSPAKSSVTANETNCPAESDSLLASSTLPPTPNESVCNCINENSLSCKVKQSSANSPEIVGALLDYACSLLGSTNSSASCDPIAGNGTSGTYGQLSFCSPAIKLSYVMSTYYQINPEDTSCDFAGNASLSTNRPNTAQDANAAASSCLAAEPSGGVFTPTAPGSGAATATTTGTASGSTSSSASTSDSSASTSGDIKSITVVGGVLTAVVGIAGVVVGGGAILL
;
A
#
# COMPACT_ATOMS: atom_id res chain seq x y z
N MET A 1 16.05 -40.29 -64.18
CA MET A 1 16.06 -39.28 -63.10
C MET A 1 14.75 -38.51 -63.15
N ARG A 2 13.81 -38.81 -62.24
CA ARG A 2 12.63 -37.98 -61.97
C ARG A 2 12.73 -37.57 -60.50
N LEU A 3 12.96 -36.28 -60.25
CA LEU A 3 13.02 -35.70 -58.91
C LEU A 3 11.58 -35.52 -58.39
N PHE A 4 11.28 -36.16 -57.27
CA PHE A 4 10.09 -35.87 -56.46
C PHE A 4 10.44 -34.74 -55.49
N SER A 5 9.75 -33.61 -55.60
CA SER A 5 9.78 -32.55 -54.59
C SER A 5 8.76 -32.88 -53.51
N LEU A 6 9.22 -33.20 -52.29
CA LEU A 6 8.38 -33.24 -51.10
C LEU A 6 8.09 -31.80 -50.65
N ALA A 7 6.83 -31.40 -50.66
CA ALA A 7 6.36 -30.22 -49.97
C ALA A 7 6.09 -30.58 -48.50
N LEU A 8 6.92 -30.08 -47.59
CA LEU A 8 6.72 -30.19 -46.15
C LEU A 8 5.76 -29.07 -45.74
N ALA A 9 4.50 -29.40 -45.45
CA ALA A 9 3.55 -28.46 -44.87
C ALA A 9 3.89 -28.26 -43.38
N GLY A 10 4.51 -27.13 -43.06
CA GLY A 10 4.76 -26.70 -41.68
C GLY A 10 3.44 -26.30 -41.01
N MET A 11 2.98 -27.12 -40.08
CA MET A 11 1.83 -26.81 -39.23
C MET A 11 2.33 -25.89 -38.10
N GLN A 12 2.12 -24.59 -38.23
CA GLN A 12 2.33 -23.65 -37.13
C GLN A 12 1.29 -23.93 -36.05
N PHE A 13 1.70 -24.55 -34.95
CA PHE A 13 0.91 -24.56 -33.73
C PHE A 13 0.87 -23.11 -33.21
N LEU A 14 -0.25 -22.42 -33.38
CA LEU A 14 -0.57 -21.29 -32.52
C LEU A 14 -0.72 -21.87 -31.11
N ALA A 15 0.31 -21.67 -30.27
CA ALA A 15 0.15 -21.84 -28.83
C ALA A 15 -0.90 -20.80 -28.41
N MET A 16 -2.13 -21.23 -28.16
CA MET A 16 -3.09 -20.41 -27.45
C MET A 16 -2.50 -20.22 -26.05
N THR A 17 -1.98 -19.03 -25.77
CA THR A 17 -1.62 -18.63 -24.41
C THR A 17 -2.91 -18.62 -23.61
N ALA A 18 -3.19 -19.71 -22.89
CA ALA A 18 -4.30 -19.73 -21.95
C ALA A 18 -4.01 -18.66 -20.89
N ALA A 19 -5.02 -17.84 -20.58
CA ALA A 19 -4.92 -16.94 -19.44
C ALA A 19 -4.62 -17.77 -18.18
N LEU A 20 -3.85 -17.20 -17.25
CA LEU A 20 -3.64 -17.84 -15.96
C LEU A 20 -5.00 -18.07 -15.28
N PRO A 21 -5.24 -19.23 -14.66
CA PRO A 21 -6.49 -19.49 -13.96
C PRO A 21 -6.73 -18.46 -12.87
N ASN A 22 -7.96 -17.98 -12.73
CA ASN A 22 -8.28 -17.11 -11.61
C ASN A 22 -8.13 -17.85 -10.27
N ILE A 23 -7.36 -17.28 -9.34
CA ILE A 23 -7.19 -17.84 -8.00
C ILE A 23 -8.24 -17.23 -7.07
N THR A 24 -9.00 -18.08 -6.41
CA THR A 24 -10.11 -17.68 -5.54
C THR A 24 -9.91 -18.17 -4.11
N ARG A 25 -10.35 -17.37 -3.14
CA ARG A 25 -10.43 -17.78 -1.75
C ARG A 25 -11.70 -18.61 -1.51
N THR A 26 -11.59 -19.66 -0.73
CA THR A 26 -12.74 -20.36 -0.15
C THR A 26 -12.38 -20.73 1.29
N GLY A 27 -13.07 -20.11 2.26
CA GLY A 27 -12.66 -20.15 3.66
C GLY A 27 -11.23 -19.63 3.84
N LYS A 28 -10.39 -20.43 4.49
CA LYS A 28 -8.98 -20.11 4.76
C LYS A 28 -7.99 -20.60 3.69
N TYR A 29 -8.48 -21.00 2.52
CA TYR A 29 -7.67 -21.65 1.50
C TYR A 29 -7.83 -21.01 0.13
N LEU A 30 -6.76 -21.08 -0.67
CA LEU A 30 -6.73 -20.62 -2.06
C LEU A 30 -6.94 -21.79 -3.01
N TYR A 31 -7.67 -21.55 -4.09
CA TYR A 31 -7.99 -22.55 -5.12
C TYR A 31 -7.93 -21.97 -6.52
N ASP A 32 -7.44 -22.78 -7.47
CA ASP A 32 -7.59 -22.52 -8.89
C ASP A 32 -9.04 -22.76 -9.37
N GLU A 33 -9.31 -22.45 -10.64
CA GLU A 33 -10.62 -22.67 -11.27
C GLU A 33 -11.02 -24.16 -11.36
N SER A 34 -10.04 -25.06 -11.35
CA SER A 34 -10.27 -26.52 -11.34
C SER A 34 -10.59 -27.05 -9.95
N GLY A 35 -10.50 -26.21 -8.91
CA GLY A 35 -10.74 -26.59 -7.51
C GLY A 35 -9.53 -27.23 -6.83
N ASN A 36 -8.33 -27.15 -7.42
CA ASN A 36 -7.11 -27.58 -6.76
C ASN A 36 -6.60 -26.50 -5.81
N ARG A 37 -5.96 -26.92 -4.72
CA ARG A 37 -5.28 -26.01 -3.80
C ARG A 37 -4.20 -25.22 -4.54
N PHE A 38 -4.25 -23.91 -4.38
CA PHE A 38 -3.18 -23.01 -4.77
C PHE A 38 -2.32 -22.68 -3.54
N TYR A 39 -1.01 -22.76 -3.71
CA TYR A 39 -0.02 -22.34 -2.71
C TYR A 39 0.89 -21.30 -3.35
N ILE A 40 1.10 -20.20 -2.65
CA ILE A 40 2.03 -19.14 -3.04
C ILE A 40 3.45 -19.71 -2.88
N LYS A 41 4.16 -19.84 -3.99
CA LYS A 41 5.59 -20.14 -4.03
C LYS A 41 6.26 -18.92 -4.63
N GLY A 42 6.52 -17.94 -3.77
CA GLY A 42 6.87 -16.59 -4.18
C GLY A 42 8.31 -16.19 -3.92
N VAL A 43 8.69 -15.06 -4.50
CA VAL A 43 9.91 -14.31 -4.15
C VAL A 43 9.63 -12.81 -4.14
N ALA A 44 10.22 -12.08 -3.19
CA ALA A 44 10.17 -10.62 -3.15
C ALA A 44 10.98 -10.06 -4.32
N TYR A 45 10.34 -9.28 -5.19
CA TYR A 45 10.90 -8.79 -6.45
C TYR A 45 10.84 -7.26 -6.49
N GLN A 46 11.67 -6.62 -5.68
CA GLN A 46 11.73 -5.17 -5.53
C GLN A 46 13.17 -4.73 -5.31
N PRO A 47 13.77 -3.95 -6.22
CA PRO A 47 15.03 -3.29 -5.95
C PRO A 47 14.89 -2.31 -4.78
N GLU A 48 15.87 -2.30 -3.89
CA GLU A 48 15.90 -1.41 -2.73
C GLU A 48 15.92 0.05 -3.18
N GLY A 49 15.07 0.88 -2.58
CA GLY A 49 15.08 2.33 -2.76
C GLY A 49 16.15 3.01 -1.91
N GLU A 50 16.18 4.34 -1.91
CA GLU A 50 17.05 5.07 -1.01
C GLU A 50 16.56 4.94 0.43
N LEU A 51 17.42 4.45 1.33
CA LEU A 51 17.10 4.34 2.75
C LEU A 51 16.98 5.73 3.37
N ALA A 52 15.90 5.99 4.10
CA ALA A 52 15.83 7.18 4.93
C ALA A 52 16.71 7.05 6.18
N ALA A 53 17.15 8.20 6.70
CA ALA A 53 17.96 8.24 7.90
C ALA A 53 17.15 7.80 9.13
N SER A 54 17.75 6.97 9.99
CA SER A 54 17.16 6.65 11.28
C SER A 54 17.02 7.92 12.14
N SER A 55 15.89 8.06 12.81
CA SER A 55 15.62 9.12 13.78
C SER A 55 15.10 8.58 15.11
N ASP A 56 15.15 9.39 16.15
CA ASP A 56 14.52 9.08 17.45
C ASP A 56 13.01 8.85 17.28
N ALA A 57 12.37 9.60 16.36
CA ALA A 57 10.96 9.43 16.03
C ALA A 57 10.68 8.07 15.38
N ASN A 58 11.51 7.61 14.44
CA ASN A 58 11.37 6.27 13.87
C ASN A 58 11.59 5.20 14.96
N SER A 59 12.59 5.38 15.81
CA SER A 59 12.90 4.46 16.92
C SER A 59 11.72 4.32 17.90
N ALA A 60 11.06 5.42 18.24
CA ALA A 60 9.88 5.43 19.09
C ALA A 60 8.64 4.76 18.45
N ASN A 61 8.63 4.62 17.12
CA ASN A 61 7.52 4.06 16.35
C ASN A 61 7.91 2.78 15.61
N GLY A 62 8.77 1.94 16.20
CA GLY A 62 9.09 0.60 15.66
C GLY A 62 10.32 0.52 14.75
N GLY A 63 11.17 1.55 14.76
CA GLY A 63 12.59 1.45 14.40
C GLY A 63 12.95 1.45 12.92
N PHE A 64 12.06 1.03 12.02
CA PHE A 64 12.37 0.95 10.59
C PHE A 64 11.98 2.25 9.86
N PRO A 65 12.97 3.03 9.36
CA PRO A 65 12.67 4.20 8.55
C PRO A 65 12.12 3.77 7.19
N GLU A 66 11.03 4.39 6.76
CA GLU A 66 10.47 4.16 5.42
C GLU A 66 11.44 4.72 4.36
N PRO A 67 11.71 4.00 3.25
CA PRO A 67 12.56 4.50 2.17
C PRO A 67 12.13 5.88 1.66
N SER A 68 13.08 6.71 1.24
CA SER A 68 12.80 8.03 0.64
C SER A 68 12.53 7.96 -0.87
N SER A 69 12.67 6.79 -1.48
CA SER A 69 12.34 6.55 -2.88
C SER A 69 12.05 5.07 -3.10
N PHE A 70 11.60 4.74 -4.32
CA PHE A 70 11.45 3.37 -4.77
C PHE A 70 11.78 3.26 -6.26
N HIS A 71 12.05 2.03 -6.69
CA HIS A 71 12.18 1.68 -8.10
C HIS A 71 10.96 0.87 -8.54
N ASP A 72 10.43 1.08 -9.73
CA ASP A 72 9.38 0.23 -10.28
C ASP A 72 10.02 -0.94 -11.06
N PRO A 73 9.95 -2.19 -10.56
CA PRO A 73 10.57 -3.33 -11.24
C PRO A 73 9.71 -3.86 -12.40
N LEU A 74 8.46 -3.41 -12.52
CA LEU A 74 7.49 -3.87 -13.52
C LEU A 74 7.34 -2.90 -14.69
N SER A 75 7.97 -1.73 -14.64
CA SER A 75 7.87 -0.73 -15.72
C SER A 75 8.99 -0.82 -16.77
N SER A 76 9.92 -1.78 -16.62
CA SER A 76 11.07 -1.93 -17.52
C SER A 76 11.05 -3.30 -18.22
N PRO A 77 10.61 -3.35 -19.49
CA PRO A 77 10.57 -4.60 -20.27
C PRO A 77 11.93 -5.32 -20.33
N GLN A 78 13.03 -4.55 -20.39
CA GLN A 78 14.39 -5.08 -20.44
C GLN A 78 14.76 -5.77 -19.12
N ASN A 79 14.44 -5.16 -17.97
CA ASN A 79 14.72 -5.74 -16.66
C ASN A 79 13.89 -7.02 -16.45
N CYS A 80 12.60 -6.99 -16.78
CA CYS A 80 11.75 -8.18 -16.69
C CYS A 80 12.23 -9.30 -17.61
N THR A 81 12.68 -8.98 -18.84
CA THR A 81 13.26 -9.97 -19.76
C THR A 81 14.54 -10.59 -19.20
N ARG A 82 15.40 -9.77 -18.58
CA ARG A 82 16.64 -10.21 -17.95
C ARG A 82 16.37 -11.16 -16.77
N ASP A 83 15.39 -10.83 -15.93
CA ASP A 83 15.16 -11.53 -14.66
C ASP A 83 14.24 -12.75 -14.79
N LEU A 84 13.35 -12.79 -15.80
CA LEU A 84 12.38 -13.88 -16.00
C LEU A 84 13.01 -15.29 -16.04
N PRO A 85 14.14 -15.55 -16.74
CA PRO A 85 14.76 -16.87 -16.74
C PRO A 85 15.15 -17.35 -15.34
N TYR A 86 15.51 -16.44 -14.44
CA TYR A 86 15.91 -16.76 -13.06
C TYR A 86 14.68 -16.97 -12.17
N LEU A 87 13.61 -16.21 -12.37
CA LEU A 87 12.32 -16.50 -11.72
C LEU A 87 11.81 -17.89 -12.11
N GLN A 88 11.90 -18.26 -13.40
CA GLN A 88 11.57 -19.60 -13.87
C GLN A 88 12.50 -20.67 -13.28
N GLN A 89 13.79 -20.38 -13.15
CA GLN A 89 14.75 -21.29 -12.53
C GLN A 89 14.47 -21.54 -11.04
N LEU A 90 14.03 -20.52 -10.29
CA LEU A 90 13.56 -20.69 -8.91
C LEU A 90 12.31 -21.58 -8.84
N GLY A 91 11.53 -21.67 -9.92
CA GLY A 91 10.27 -22.38 -9.98
C GLY A 91 9.15 -21.66 -9.22
N VAL A 92 9.25 -20.33 -9.08
CA VAL A 92 8.20 -19.53 -8.43
C VAL A 92 6.96 -19.42 -9.29
N ASN A 93 5.80 -19.33 -8.64
CA ASN A 93 4.52 -19.02 -9.28
C ASN A 93 4.00 -17.63 -8.90
N ALA A 94 4.72 -16.89 -8.06
CA ALA A 94 4.33 -15.54 -7.66
C ALA A 94 5.55 -14.65 -7.41
N VAL A 95 5.37 -13.34 -7.59
CA VAL A 95 6.27 -12.31 -7.07
C VAL A 95 5.50 -11.38 -6.15
N ARG A 96 6.16 -10.88 -5.09
CA ARG A 96 5.66 -9.76 -4.29
C ARG A 96 6.42 -8.50 -4.70
N VAL A 97 5.68 -7.45 -5.07
CA VAL A 97 6.20 -6.15 -5.50
C VAL A 97 5.65 -5.10 -4.54
N TYR A 98 6.54 -4.28 -3.97
CA TYR A 98 6.21 -3.42 -2.83
C TYR A 98 5.83 -2.01 -3.27
N SER A 99 6.31 -1.57 -4.43
CA SER A 99 6.05 -0.23 -4.94
C SER A 99 6.15 -0.19 -6.46
N VAL A 100 5.19 0.48 -7.09
CA VAL A 100 5.12 0.69 -8.54
C VAL A 100 4.75 2.14 -8.80
N ASN A 101 5.16 2.67 -9.95
CA ASN A 101 4.71 3.97 -10.41
C ASN A 101 3.49 3.76 -11.32
N SER A 102 2.30 4.01 -10.78
CA SER A 102 1.01 3.82 -11.47
C SER A 102 0.84 4.64 -12.75
N SER A 103 1.69 5.65 -13.00
CA SER A 103 1.68 6.46 -14.22
C SER A 103 2.47 5.84 -15.40
N LEU A 104 3.25 4.80 -15.15
CA LEU A 104 4.04 4.10 -16.18
C LEU A 104 3.26 2.96 -16.83
N ASN A 105 3.79 2.43 -17.93
CA ASN A 105 3.24 1.25 -18.60
C ASN A 105 3.90 -0.02 -18.05
N HIS A 106 3.09 -1.04 -17.77
CA HIS A 106 3.54 -2.33 -17.24
C HIS A 106 3.16 -3.52 -18.14
N ASP A 107 2.62 -3.27 -19.34
CA ASP A 107 2.01 -4.29 -20.20
C ASP A 107 2.98 -5.43 -20.53
N ASP A 108 4.21 -5.07 -20.94
CA ASP A 108 5.22 -6.04 -21.36
C ASP A 108 5.65 -6.96 -20.22
N CYS A 109 5.96 -6.39 -19.05
CA CYS A 109 6.38 -7.15 -17.87
C CYS A 109 5.25 -8.04 -17.35
N MET A 110 4.04 -7.49 -17.21
CA MET A 110 2.88 -8.24 -16.72
C MET A 110 2.52 -9.38 -17.67
N LYS A 111 2.61 -9.14 -18.98
CA LYS A 111 2.46 -10.19 -20.00
C LYS A 111 3.53 -11.27 -19.86
N MET A 112 4.81 -10.91 -19.71
CA MET A 112 5.90 -11.88 -19.55
C MET A 112 5.70 -12.77 -18.32
N LEU A 113 5.32 -12.18 -17.17
CA LEU A 113 5.01 -12.91 -15.96
C LEU A 113 3.80 -13.82 -16.15
N ASN A 114 2.72 -13.31 -16.76
CA ASN A 114 1.53 -14.10 -17.05
C ASN A 114 1.84 -15.31 -17.95
N ASP A 115 2.58 -15.11 -19.05
CA ASP A 115 2.95 -16.16 -19.99
C ASP A 115 3.87 -17.23 -19.33
N ALA A 116 4.60 -16.84 -18.29
CA ALA A 116 5.43 -17.75 -17.48
C ALA A 116 4.68 -18.40 -16.31
N GLY A 117 3.40 -18.10 -16.10
CA GLY A 117 2.61 -18.66 -15.01
C GLY A 117 2.85 -18.01 -13.65
N ILE A 118 3.33 -16.76 -13.63
CA ILE A 118 3.71 -16.03 -12.42
C ILE A 118 2.66 -14.95 -12.11
N TYR A 119 2.08 -15.06 -10.91
CA TYR A 119 1.17 -14.05 -10.36
C TYR A 119 1.92 -12.91 -9.67
N VAL A 120 1.25 -11.79 -9.46
CA VAL A 120 1.76 -10.63 -8.73
C VAL A 120 0.91 -10.38 -7.48
N LEU A 121 1.56 -10.33 -6.33
CA LEU A 121 1.05 -9.69 -5.11
C LEU A 121 1.62 -8.27 -5.08
N LEU A 122 0.76 -7.27 -5.20
CA LEU A 122 1.17 -5.88 -5.34
C LEU A 122 0.76 -5.08 -4.10
N ASP A 123 1.73 -4.55 -3.37
CA ASP A 123 1.44 -3.55 -2.34
C ASP A 123 1.05 -2.23 -3.03
N VAL A 124 -0.10 -1.65 -2.63
CA VAL A 124 -0.64 -0.40 -3.21
C VAL A 124 -0.23 0.84 -2.44
N SER A 125 0.43 0.66 -1.29
CA SER A 125 1.05 1.74 -0.54
C SER A 125 2.38 2.14 -1.17
N LEU A 126 2.67 3.43 -1.20
CA LEU A 126 3.98 3.96 -1.60
C LEU A 126 4.74 4.56 -0.43
N PRO A 127 6.09 4.50 -0.44
CA PRO A 127 6.92 5.23 0.50
C PRO A 127 6.62 6.74 0.52
N LEU A 128 6.95 7.41 1.64
CA LEU A 128 6.82 8.85 1.89
C LEU A 128 5.40 9.39 2.12
N ASN A 129 4.47 9.18 1.19
CA ASN A 129 3.16 9.86 1.21
C ASN A 129 1.98 8.99 0.80
N GLY A 130 2.23 7.72 0.47
CA GLY A 130 1.24 6.75 0.01
C GLY A 130 0.96 5.64 1.01
N SER A 131 1.30 5.80 2.29
CA SER A 131 1.13 4.77 3.32
C SER A 131 0.37 5.29 4.55
N ILE A 132 -0.28 4.38 5.28
CA ILE A 132 -0.86 4.71 6.59
C ILE A 132 0.29 4.90 7.57
N ASP A 133 0.47 6.13 8.05
CA ASP A 133 1.48 6.46 9.05
C ASP A 133 1.13 5.82 10.40
N ARG A 134 1.94 4.87 10.85
CA ARG A 134 1.76 4.17 12.12
C ARG A 134 1.79 5.07 13.35
N SER A 135 2.48 6.22 13.27
CA SER A 135 2.62 7.18 14.37
C SER A 135 1.42 8.13 14.48
N SER A 136 0.75 8.38 13.35
CA SER A 136 -0.42 9.27 13.25
C SER A 136 -1.41 8.72 12.20
N PRO A 137 -2.06 7.57 12.49
CA PRO A 137 -2.79 6.84 11.47
C PRO A 137 -4.02 7.58 10.98
N SER A 138 -4.21 7.54 9.66
CA SER A 138 -5.33 8.16 8.97
C SER A 138 -5.71 7.29 7.77
N TRP A 139 -6.99 7.24 7.45
CA TRP A 139 -7.51 6.74 6.18
C TRP A 139 -8.19 7.91 5.50
N SER A 140 -7.49 8.49 4.52
CA SER A 140 -7.83 9.79 3.96
C SER A 140 -7.93 9.75 2.44
N THR A 141 -8.51 10.79 1.86
CA THR A 141 -8.80 10.80 0.43
C THR A 141 -7.55 10.69 -0.44
N ASN A 142 -6.41 11.25 -0.03
CA ASN A 142 -5.14 11.07 -0.76
C ASN A 142 -4.67 9.60 -0.79
N LEU A 143 -4.83 8.86 0.31
CA LEU A 143 -4.44 7.44 0.37
C LEU A 143 -5.41 6.57 -0.43
N LEU A 144 -6.72 6.83 -0.31
CA LEU A 144 -7.73 6.11 -1.09
C LEU A 144 -7.52 6.36 -2.61
N ASN A 145 -7.23 7.59 -3.01
CA ASN A 145 -6.97 7.93 -4.41
C ASN A 145 -5.73 7.22 -4.93
N GLU A 146 -4.61 7.25 -4.19
CA GLU A 146 -3.37 6.53 -4.54
C GLU A 146 -3.61 5.03 -4.74
N TYR A 147 -4.34 4.41 -3.80
CA TYR A 147 -4.61 2.97 -3.86
C TYR A 147 -5.48 2.65 -5.08
N ILE A 148 -6.51 3.46 -5.36
CA ILE A 148 -7.38 3.26 -6.53
C ILE A 148 -6.62 3.52 -7.84
N GLU A 149 -5.78 4.54 -7.92
CA GLU A 149 -4.97 4.84 -9.11
C GLU A 149 -4.02 3.68 -9.44
N THR A 150 -3.37 3.14 -8.42
CA THR A 150 -2.53 1.94 -8.57
C THR A 150 -3.36 0.72 -8.99
N ILE A 151 -4.53 0.49 -8.38
CA ILE A 151 -5.42 -0.60 -8.80
C ILE A 151 -5.87 -0.43 -10.26
N ASP A 152 -6.22 0.78 -10.68
CA ASP A 152 -6.71 1.05 -12.04
C ASP A 152 -5.63 0.83 -13.10
N ALA A 153 -4.37 1.10 -12.78
CA ALA A 153 -3.23 0.79 -13.64
C ALA A 153 -2.98 -0.72 -13.81
N PHE A 154 -3.41 -1.54 -12.84
CA PHE A 154 -3.08 -2.98 -12.80
C PHE A 154 -4.26 -3.94 -12.98
N ARG A 155 -5.52 -3.49 -12.77
CA ARG A 155 -6.70 -4.38 -12.72
C ARG A 155 -7.02 -5.10 -14.03
N SER A 156 -6.45 -4.64 -15.15
CA SER A 156 -6.59 -5.29 -16.46
C SER A 156 -5.71 -6.54 -16.61
N TYR A 157 -4.68 -6.70 -15.76
CA TYR A 157 -3.77 -7.85 -15.82
C TYR A 157 -4.35 -9.03 -15.04
N GLY A 158 -4.64 -10.13 -15.75
CA GLY A 158 -5.27 -11.32 -15.17
C GLY A 158 -4.40 -12.10 -14.18
N ASN A 159 -3.12 -11.75 -14.05
CA ASN A 159 -2.18 -12.39 -13.14
C ASN A 159 -1.92 -11.58 -11.86
N VAL A 160 -2.69 -10.52 -11.57
CA VAL A 160 -2.68 -9.90 -10.23
C VAL A 160 -3.45 -10.81 -9.27
N LEU A 161 -2.74 -11.47 -8.36
CA LEU A 161 -3.34 -12.34 -7.34
C LEU A 161 -4.05 -11.52 -6.26
N GLY A 162 -3.43 -10.42 -5.83
CA GLY A 162 -4.00 -9.56 -4.82
C GLY A 162 -3.24 -8.26 -4.61
N TYR A 163 -3.93 -7.32 -3.98
CA TYR A 163 -3.43 -6.01 -3.60
C TYR A 163 -3.24 -5.95 -2.08
N ASN A 164 -2.01 -5.70 -1.64
CA ASN A 164 -1.71 -5.49 -0.23
C ASN A 164 -1.95 -4.01 0.14
N ILE A 165 -2.85 -3.76 1.08
CA ILE A 165 -3.26 -2.42 1.51
C ILE A 165 -2.38 -1.84 2.63
N GLY A 166 -1.38 -2.58 3.06
CA GLY A 166 -0.40 -2.14 4.05
C GLY A 166 0.59 -3.25 4.39
N ASN A 167 1.80 -2.83 4.77
CA ASN A 167 2.88 -3.69 5.21
C ASN A 167 3.43 -3.16 6.53
N GLU A 168 3.29 -3.93 7.60
CA GLU A 168 3.80 -3.61 8.94
C GLU A 168 3.46 -2.18 9.39
N VAL A 169 2.23 -1.74 9.07
CA VAL A 169 1.68 -0.49 9.62
C VAL A 169 1.62 -0.64 11.14
N ILE A 170 1.07 -1.75 11.61
CA ILE A 170 1.09 -2.13 13.01
C ILE A 170 2.29 -3.04 13.24
N ASN A 171 3.25 -2.58 14.04
CA ASN A 171 4.47 -3.33 14.38
C ASN A 171 4.80 -3.37 15.87
N LEU A 172 4.03 -2.69 16.72
CA LEU A 172 4.15 -2.69 18.17
C LEU A 172 2.76 -2.75 18.79
N VAL A 173 2.67 -3.26 20.02
CA VAL A 173 1.43 -3.19 20.82
C VAL A 173 0.91 -1.75 20.91
N SER A 174 1.81 -0.79 21.12
CA SER A 174 1.50 0.63 21.29
C SER A 174 0.90 1.30 20.06
N ASN A 175 1.02 0.71 18.86
CA ASN A 175 0.44 1.24 17.62
C ASN A 175 -0.67 0.38 17.02
N THR A 176 -1.23 -0.55 17.79
CA THR A 176 -2.42 -1.33 17.39
C THR A 176 -3.66 -0.45 17.13
N ASN A 177 -3.68 0.78 17.63
CA ASN A 177 -4.67 1.80 17.30
C ASN A 177 -4.68 2.20 15.80
N ALA A 178 -3.69 1.80 15.00
CA ALA A 178 -3.72 1.97 13.55
C ALA A 178 -4.56 0.89 12.82
N ALA A 179 -4.86 -0.24 13.47
CA ALA A 179 -5.59 -1.35 12.86
C ALA A 179 -7.00 -1.01 12.32
N PRO A 180 -7.80 -0.12 12.96
CA PRO A 180 -9.08 0.31 12.38
C PRO A 180 -8.95 1.02 11.02
N PHE A 181 -7.85 1.75 10.80
CA PHE A 181 -7.60 2.43 9.52
C PHE A 181 -7.23 1.43 8.43
N VAL A 182 -6.37 0.46 8.74
CA VAL A 182 -6.06 -0.67 7.82
C VAL A 182 -7.33 -1.44 7.48
N LYS A 183 -8.17 -1.73 8.48
CA LYS A 183 -9.43 -2.45 8.25
C LYS A 183 -10.46 -1.64 7.44
N ALA A 184 -10.48 -0.33 7.58
CA ALA A 184 -11.28 0.55 6.71
C ALA A 184 -10.74 0.58 5.27
N ALA A 185 -9.42 0.59 5.08
CA ALA A 185 -8.83 0.43 3.76
C ALA A 185 -9.25 -0.90 3.12
N ALA A 186 -9.29 -2.00 3.89
CA ALA A 186 -9.77 -3.29 3.38
C ALA A 186 -11.22 -3.20 2.92
N ARG A 187 -12.11 -2.63 3.75
CA ARG A 187 -13.52 -2.40 3.40
C ARG A 187 -13.68 -1.64 2.09
N ASP A 188 -12.99 -0.50 1.99
CA ASP A 188 -13.19 0.45 0.89
C ASP A 188 -12.58 -0.07 -0.42
N ILE A 189 -11.38 -0.69 -0.37
CA ILE A 189 -10.74 -1.29 -1.54
C ILE A 189 -11.50 -2.52 -2.03
N LYS A 190 -12.03 -3.37 -1.14
CA LYS A 190 -12.88 -4.51 -1.55
C LYS A 190 -14.18 -4.02 -2.20
N ALA A 191 -14.79 -2.97 -1.66
CA ALA A 191 -15.97 -2.36 -2.27
C ALA A 191 -15.65 -1.81 -3.67
N TYR A 192 -14.49 -1.15 -3.83
CA TYR A 192 -14.04 -0.64 -5.12
C TYR A 192 -13.79 -1.77 -6.13
N LEU A 193 -13.00 -2.78 -5.79
CA LEU A 193 -12.70 -3.94 -6.66
C LEU A 193 -13.97 -4.63 -7.14
N LYS A 194 -14.94 -4.84 -6.24
CA LYS A 194 -16.25 -5.39 -6.58
C LYS A 194 -17.02 -4.51 -7.57
N SER A 195 -16.96 -3.18 -7.41
CA SER A 195 -17.65 -2.23 -8.28
C SER A 195 -17.11 -2.22 -9.72
N VAL A 196 -15.83 -2.55 -9.89
CA VAL A 196 -15.15 -2.60 -11.18
C VAL A 196 -15.01 -4.03 -11.72
N GLY A 197 -15.63 -5.01 -11.06
CA GLY A 197 -15.66 -6.40 -11.50
C GLY A 197 -14.32 -7.15 -11.35
N SER A 198 -13.41 -6.66 -10.52
CA SER A 198 -12.14 -7.34 -10.23
C SER A 198 -12.31 -8.44 -9.18
N SER A 199 -11.64 -9.57 -9.38
CA SER A 199 -11.57 -10.68 -8.43
C SER A 199 -10.25 -10.75 -7.64
N ALA A 200 -9.37 -9.76 -7.81
CA ALA A 200 -8.13 -9.69 -7.05
C ALA A 200 -8.42 -9.67 -5.54
N LEU A 201 -7.61 -10.38 -4.77
CA LEU A 201 -7.76 -10.48 -3.32
C LEU A 201 -7.20 -9.23 -2.63
N VAL A 202 -7.76 -8.84 -1.48
CA VAL A 202 -7.20 -7.74 -0.67
C VAL A 202 -6.42 -8.31 0.51
N GLY A 203 -5.14 -7.97 0.61
CA GLY A 203 -4.23 -8.50 1.62
C GLY A 203 -3.65 -7.46 2.58
N TYR A 204 -3.12 -7.93 3.70
CA TYR A 204 -2.27 -7.15 4.61
C TYR A 204 -1.06 -8.00 5.01
N ALA A 205 0.13 -7.41 5.03
CA ALA A 205 1.35 -8.07 5.51
C ALA A 205 1.71 -7.56 6.91
N ALA A 206 1.69 -8.45 7.90
CA ALA A 206 1.95 -8.15 9.30
C ALA A 206 3.39 -8.49 9.68
N VAL A 207 3.93 -7.76 10.66
CA VAL A 207 5.20 -8.11 11.30
C VAL A 207 5.03 -9.35 12.17
N ASP A 208 6.12 -10.08 12.37
CA ASP A 208 6.22 -11.05 13.45
C ASP A 208 6.64 -10.37 14.76
N GLY A 209 5.80 -10.50 15.79
CA GLY A 209 6.03 -9.93 17.10
C GLY A 209 5.55 -10.86 18.21
N GLU A 210 5.50 -10.35 19.44
CA GLU A 210 5.03 -11.12 20.60
C GLU A 210 3.69 -11.83 20.32
N SER A 211 3.57 -13.08 20.75
CA SER A 211 2.48 -13.97 20.30
C SER A 211 1.07 -13.42 20.53
N ASP A 212 0.80 -12.82 21.70
CA ASP A 212 -0.52 -12.22 22.00
C ASP A 212 -0.84 -11.04 21.06
N PHE A 213 0.14 -10.19 20.78
CA PHE A 213 0.03 -9.09 19.83
C PHE A 213 -0.20 -9.61 18.40
N ARG A 214 0.66 -10.53 17.95
CA ARG A 214 0.61 -11.13 16.61
C ARG A 214 -0.74 -11.80 16.34
N ASN A 215 -1.21 -12.61 17.29
CA ASN A 215 -2.46 -13.36 17.14
C ASN A 215 -3.67 -12.43 17.23
N SER A 216 -3.71 -11.50 18.18
CA SER A 216 -4.86 -10.57 18.32
C SER A 216 -4.99 -9.61 17.14
N LEU A 217 -3.87 -9.16 16.54
CA LEU A 217 -3.90 -8.40 15.29
C LEU A 217 -4.43 -9.24 14.12
N ALA A 218 -4.00 -10.51 14.01
CA ALA A 218 -4.48 -11.42 12.99
C ALA A 218 -5.98 -11.68 13.12
N GLU A 219 -6.47 -11.97 14.33
CA GLU A 219 -7.90 -12.09 14.61
C GLU A 219 -8.65 -10.81 14.25
N TYR A 220 -8.11 -9.64 14.61
CA TYR A 220 -8.76 -8.35 14.34
C TYR A 220 -8.89 -8.04 12.84
N LEU A 221 -7.86 -8.28 12.03
CA LEU A 221 -7.90 -7.96 10.59
C LEU A 221 -8.69 -9.00 9.78
N THR A 222 -8.92 -10.18 10.34
CA THR A 222 -9.61 -11.29 9.66
C THR A 222 -11.03 -11.55 10.18
N CYS A 223 -11.44 -10.91 11.27
CA CYS A 223 -12.81 -11.00 11.81
C CYS A 223 -13.82 -10.11 11.09
N GLY A 224 -15.09 -10.38 11.35
CA GLY A 224 -16.24 -9.71 10.76
C GLY A 224 -16.67 -10.35 9.45
N GLY A 225 -17.50 -9.63 8.69
CA GLY A 225 -17.98 -10.11 7.41
C GLY A 225 -16.96 -10.00 6.29
N ASP A 226 -17.22 -10.75 5.21
CA ASP A 226 -16.38 -10.78 4.00
C ASP A 226 -16.15 -9.40 3.38
N SER A 227 -17.01 -8.41 3.64
CA SER A 227 -16.85 -7.04 3.14
C SER A 227 -15.83 -6.19 3.91
N ILE A 228 -15.35 -6.63 5.08
CA ILE A 228 -14.44 -5.84 5.94
C ILE A 228 -13.20 -6.62 6.39
N ALA A 229 -13.24 -7.96 6.40
CA ALA A 229 -12.07 -8.78 6.64
C ALA A 229 -11.14 -8.77 5.41
N VAL A 230 -9.82 -8.79 5.63
CA VAL A 230 -8.85 -9.03 4.54
C VAL A 230 -9.08 -10.42 3.93
N ASP A 231 -8.82 -10.59 2.63
CA ASP A 231 -8.87 -11.92 1.99
C ASP A 231 -7.59 -12.71 2.24
N LEU A 232 -6.46 -12.02 2.34
CA LEU A 232 -5.13 -12.57 2.59
C LEU A 232 -4.52 -11.95 3.85
N TYR A 233 -4.08 -12.78 4.79
CA TYR A 233 -3.27 -12.33 5.93
C TYR A 233 -1.84 -12.85 5.79
N GLY A 234 -0.92 -11.95 5.46
CA GLY A 234 0.50 -12.21 5.37
C GLY A 234 1.18 -12.05 6.73
N LEU A 235 2.11 -12.94 7.05
CA LEU A 235 3.06 -12.77 8.16
C LEU A 235 4.49 -12.71 7.61
N ASN A 236 5.20 -11.61 7.84
CA ASN A 236 6.62 -11.50 7.59
C ASN A 236 7.35 -12.25 8.71
N ASN A 237 7.74 -13.50 8.48
CA ASN A 237 8.27 -14.37 9.52
C ASN A 237 9.70 -14.83 9.24
N TYR A 238 10.59 -14.53 10.18
CA TYR A 238 12.02 -14.83 10.10
C TYR A 238 12.50 -15.72 11.26
N GLU A 239 11.59 -16.41 11.98
CA GLU A 239 11.98 -17.22 13.14
C GLU A 239 12.76 -18.49 12.76
N TRP A 240 12.53 -19.04 11.55
CA TRP A 240 13.23 -20.23 11.09
C TRP A 240 14.60 -19.89 10.53
N CYS A 241 15.67 -20.19 11.27
CA CYS A 241 17.05 -19.90 10.88
C CYS A 241 17.88 -21.18 10.74
N GLY A 242 18.60 -21.34 9.63
CA GLY A 242 19.51 -22.45 9.39
C GLY A 242 18.80 -23.79 9.18
N ASN A 243 19.22 -24.84 9.91
CA ASN A 243 18.68 -26.21 9.81
C ASN A 243 17.72 -26.54 10.98
N GLN A 244 16.88 -25.58 11.37
CA GLN A 244 15.86 -25.81 12.38
C GLN A 244 14.79 -26.80 11.89
N ASN A 245 13.90 -27.18 12.80
CA ASN A 245 12.63 -27.85 12.52
C ASN A 245 11.49 -27.03 13.11
N ILE A 246 10.25 -27.45 12.85
CA ILE A 246 9.01 -26.75 13.25
C ILE A 246 8.93 -26.37 14.74
N ASN A 247 9.54 -27.16 15.64
CA ASN A 247 9.52 -26.89 17.07
C ASN A 247 10.63 -25.90 17.46
N SER A 248 11.84 -26.08 16.93
CA SER A 248 12.98 -25.23 17.28
C SER A 248 12.91 -23.84 16.64
N SER A 249 12.10 -23.67 15.59
CA SER A 249 11.84 -22.40 14.91
C SER A 249 10.58 -21.69 15.40
N ASN A 250 9.89 -22.23 16.43
CA ASN A 250 8.61 -21.73 16.94
C ASN A 250 7.43 -21.78 15.93
N TRP A 251 7.63 -22.32 14.72
CA TRP A 251 6.58 -22.45 13.71
C TRP A 251 5.43 -23.33 14.17
N ASN A 252 5.63 -24.24 15.13
CA ASN A 252 4.56 -24.99 15.78
C ASN A 252 3.56 -24.06 16.48
N THR A 253 4.05 -23.09 17.26
CA THR A 253 3.24 -22.12 18.01
C THR A 253 2.57 -21.13 17.05
N ILE A 254 3.29 -20.70 16.01
CA ILE A 254 2.74 -19.82 14.96
C ILE A 254 1.58 -20.51 14.23
N THR A 255 1.80 -21.77 13.80
CA THR A 255 0.81 -22.58 13.09
C THR A 255 -0.43 -22.81 13.96
N GLU A 256 -0.24 -23.11 15.24
CA GLU A 256 -1.35 -23.28 16.20
C GLU A 256 -2.15 -21.98 16.37
N GLY A 257 -1.48 -20.85 16.61
CA GLY A 257 -2.15 -19.56 16.80
C GLY A 257 -2.94 -19.06 15.59
N PHE A 258 -2.58 -19.50 14.39
CA PHE A 258 -3.25 -19.09 13.14
C PHE A 258 -4.28 -20.12 12.66
N SER A 259 -4.38 -21.27 13.33
CA SER A 259 -5.17 -22.42 12.87
C SER A 259 -6.66 -22.15 12.74
N ASP A 260 -7.21 -21.20 13.49
CA ASP A 260 -8.64 -20.85 13.50
C ASP A 260 -9.01 -19.63 12.66
N LEU A 261 -8.04 -18.94 12.04
CA LEU A 261 -8.31 -17.75 11.22
C LEU A 261 -9.22 -18.11 10.03
N PRO A 262 -10.24 -17.27 9.71
CA PRO A 262 -11.25 -17.60 8.70
C PRO A 262 -10.83 -17.29 7.25
N VAL A 263 -9.65 -16.67 7.07
CA VAL A 263 -9.15 -16.20 5.77
C VAL A 263 -7.82 -16.87 5.42
N ALA A 264 -7.40 -16.78 4.16
CA ALA A 264 -6.18 -17.44 3.74
C ALA A 264 -4.95 -16.72 4.32
N THR A 265 -4.08 -17.46 5.00
CA THR A 265 -2.82 -16.93 5.51
C THR A 265 -1.65 -17.39 4.66
N TYR A 266 -0.56 -16.64 4.67
CA TYR A 266 0.69 -17.01 4.00
C TYR A 266 1.87 -16.34 4.70
N MET A 267 3.08 -16.88 4.52
CA MET A 267 4.30 -16.18 4.95
C MET A 267 4.60 -15.09 3.92
N SER A 268 4.23 -13.84 4.18
CA SER A 268 4.40 -12.74 3.23
C SER A 268 5.84 -12.36 2.99
N GLU A 269 6.72 -12.75 3.92
CA GLU A 269 8.17 -12.84 3.79
C GLU A 269 8.68 -14.01 4.64
N PHE A 270 9.73 -14.68 4.19
CA PHE A 270 10.53 -15.61 4.99
C PHE A 270 11.96 -15.73 4.45
N GLY A 271 12.86 -16.28 5.28
CA GLY A 271 14.23 -16.63 4.88
C GLY A 271 15.30 -16.00 5.75
N CYS A 272 15.29 -16.30 7.05
CA CYS A 272 16.21 -15.75 8.05
C CYS A 272 17.70 -15.83 7.66
N ILE A 273 18.42 -14.71 7.74
CA ILE A 273 19.85 -14.62 7.42
C ILE A 273 20.80 -14.82 8.62
N THR A 274 20.29 -14.88 9.86
CA THR A 274 21.12 -14.86 11.07
C THR A 274 21.88 -16.18 11.34
N SER A 275 21.59 -17.24 10.59
CA SER A 275 22.31 -18.52 10.64
C SER A 275 22.77 -18.93 9.23
N PRO A 276 23.82 -18.29 8.68
CA PRO A 276 24.29 -18.58 7.33
C PRO A 276 25.06 -19.91 7.24
N PRO A 277 25.07 -20.58 6.08
CA PRO A 277 24.30 -20.23 4.88
C PRO A 277 22.80 -20.51 5.07
N ARG A 278 21.92 -19.73 4.44
CA ARG A 278 20.48 -20.03 4.42
C ARG A 278 20.22 -21.35 3.70
N LEU A 279 19.69 -22.33 4.42
CA LEU A 279 19.48 -23.68 3.88
C LEU A 279 18.09 -23.88 3.27
N TRP A 280 17.18 -22.93 3.52
CA TRP A 280 15.79 -22.95 3.04
C TRP A 280 15.02 -24.21 3.46
N THR A 281 15.34 -24.77 4.63
CA THR A 281 14.73 -26.01 5.14
C THR A 281 13.29 -25.80 5.59
N GLU A 282 12.93 -24.57 5.91
CA GLU A 282 11.57 -24.09 6.15
C GLU A 282 10.64 -24.29 4.95
N VAL A 283 11.16 -24.30 3.72
CA VAL A 283 10.35 -24.53 2.50
C VAL A 283 9.69 -25.92 2.56
N ALA A 284 10.41 -26.95 2.99
CA ALA A 284 9.84 -28.28 3.11
C ALA A 284 8.68 -28.33 4.12
N ALA A 285 8.79 -27.57 5.22
CA ALA A 285 7.72 -27.45 6.21
C ALA A 285 6.54 -26.63 5.67
N LEU A 286 6.81 -25.48 5.04
CA LEU A 286 5.79 -24.54 4.53
C LEU A 286 4.80 -25.18 3.55
N PHE A 287 5.27 -26.14 2.74
CA PHE A 287 4.47 -26.86 1.76
C PHE A 287 4.01 -28.25 2.23
N ALA A 288 4.10 -28.55 3.52
CA ALA A 288 3.65 -29.83 4.10
C ALA A 288 2.83 -29.63 5.39
N SER A 289 1.95 -30.58 5.70
CA SER A 289 1.22 -30.57 6.97
C SER A 289 2.22 -30.74 8.13
N PRO A 290 2.03 -30.03 9.26
CA PRO A 290 0.83 -29.24 9.61
C PRO A 290 0.84 -27.78 9.10
N VAL A 291 1.95 -27.26 8.60
CA VAL A 291 2.04 -25.82 8.24
C VAL A 291 1.14 -25.50 7.05
N SER A 292 1.10 -26.36 6.03
CA SER A 292 0.24 -26.16 4.84
C SER A 292 -1.27 -26.24 5.12
N ASP A 293 -1.65 -26.79 6.28
CA ASP A 293 -3.05 -26.85 6.72
C ASP A 293 -3.56 -25.47 7.19
N VAL A 294 -2.62 -24.55 7.45
CA VAL A 294 -2.87 -23.18 7.93
C VAL A 294 -2.41 -22.16 6.88
N PHE A 295 -1.15 -22.23 6.47
CA PHE A 295 -0.53 -21.30 5.53
C PHE A 295 -0.60 -21.80 4.08
N SER A 296 -1.05 -20.94 3.18
CA SER A 296 -1.12 -21.18 1.74
C SER A 296 0.21 -20.84 1.04
N GLY A 297 1.34 -21.26 1.62
CA GLY A 297 2.68 -21.00 1.09
C GLY A 297 3.29 -19.69 1.60
N GLY A 298 4.20 -19.10 0.82
CA GLY A 298 4.89 -17.86 1.18
C GLY A 298 5.82 -17.30 0.13
N VAL A 299 6.48 -16.19 0.47
CA VAL A 299 7.36 -15.40 -0.40
C VAL A 299 8.76 -15.32 0.22
N ALA A 300 9.76 -15.85 -0.49
CA ALA A 300 11.16 -15.78 -0.03
C ALA A 300 11.68 -14.34 -0.17
N PHE A 301 12.35 -13.83 0.87
CA PHE A 301 12.96 -12.50 0.87
C PHE A 301 14.49 -12.63 0.69
N SER A 302 15.13 -12.09 -0.35
CA SER A 302 14.59 -11.36 -1.52
C SER A 302 15.39 -11.72 -2.79
N TYR A 303 14.85 -11.39 -3.97
CA TYR A 303 15.53 -11.59 -5.25
C TYR A 303 16.75 -10.67 -5.38
N PHE A 304 16.51 -9.35 -5.31
CA PHE A 304 17.53 -8.31 -5.43
C PHE A 304 18.33 -8.14 -4.12
N PRO A 305 19.61 -7.72 -4.19
CA PRO A 305 20.40 -7.41 -3.01
C PRO A 305 19.82 -6.20 -2.27
N THR A 306 19.94 -6.24 -0.95
CA THR A 306 19.54 -5.18 -0.03
C THR A 306 20.72 -4.78 0.86
N SER A 307 20.59 -3.63 1.53
CA SER A 307 21.61 -3.11 2.45
C SER A 307 21.82 -3.95 3.72
N ASP A 308 20.86 -4.80 4.07
CA ASP A 308 20.84 -5.68 5.24
C ASP A 308 21.22 -7.14 4.92
N ASP A 309 22.02 -7.34 3.85
CA ASP A 309 22.60 -8.63 3.44
C ASP A 309 21.59 -9.68 2.95
N TYR A 310 20.37 -9.29 2.58
CA TYR A 310 19.50 -10.12 1.76
C TYR A 310 19.84 -10.00 0.27
N GLY A 311 19.08 -10.75 -0.54
CA GLY A 311 19.27 -10.87 -1.98
C GLY A 311 19.92 -12.18 -2.40
N MET A 312 19.51 -12.65 -3.56
CA MET A 312 19.97 -13.92 -4.11
C MET A 312 20.66 -13.76 -5.46
N VAL A 313 20.59 -12.58 -6.07
CA VAL A 313 21.28 -12.25 -7.32
C VAL A 313 22.13 -11.00 -7.17
N THR A 314 23.13 -10.85 -8.03
CA THR A 314 23.81 -9.58 -8.28
C THR A 314 23.66 -9.22 -9.76
N ILE A 315 23.53 -7.93 -10.04
CA ILE A 315 23.41 -7.40 -11.39
C ILE A 315 24.61 -6.49 -11.62
N SER A 316 25.43 -6.80 -12.62
CA SER A 316 26.56 -5.95 -13.01
C SER A 316 26.12 -4.78 -13.90
N ASP A 317 27.00 -3.79 -14.06
CA ASP A 317 26.77 -2.59 -14.89
C ASP A 317 26.37 -2.87 -16.35
N ASN A 318 26.66 -4.07 -16.86
CA ASN A 318 26.29 -4.53 -18.20
C ASN A 318 25.05 -5.44 -18.20
N ASP A 319 24.19 -5.34 -17.18
CA ASP A 319 22.94 -6.10 -17.02
C ASP A 319 23.12 -7.63 -16.97
N THR A 320 24.29 -8.11 -16.54
CA THR A 320 24.51 -9.55 -16.35
C THR A 320 24.12 -9.96 -14.94
N VAL A 321 23.19 -10.92 -14.83
CA VAL A 321 22.76 -11.50 -13.56
C VAL A 321 23.71 -12.63 -13.16
N THR A 322 24.24 -12.55 -11.95
CA THR A 322 24.96 -13.66 -11.29
C THR A 322 24.15 -14.15 -10.11
N VAL A 323 23.85 -15.45 -10.08
CA VAL A 323 23.13 -16.08 -8.97
C VAL A 323 24.11 -16.50 -7.87
N THR A 324 23.65 -16.43 -6.63
CA THR A 324 24.41 -16.89 -5.45
C THR A 324 24.21 -18.39 -5.20
N ASP A 325 25.01 -18.99 -4.31
CA ASP A 325 24.73 -20.34 -3.81
C ASP A 325 23.38 -20.40 -3.07
N ASP A 326 22.92 -19.25 -2.57
CA ASP A 326 21.67 -19.13 -1.86
C ASP A 326 20.44 -19.29 -2.76
N PHE A 327 20.48 -18.61 -3.91
CA PHE A 327 19.55 -18.82 -5.01
C PHE A 327 19.47 -20.31 -5.37
N THR A 328 20.62 -20.97 -5.51
CA THR A 328 20.70 -22.37 -5.92
C THR A 328 20.05 -23.31 -4.89
N ARG A 329 20.22 -23.03 -3.59
CA ARG A 329 19.58 -23.79 -2.51
C ARG A 329 18.07 -23.56 -2.47
N LEU A 330 17.60 -22.32 -2.61
CA LEU A 330 16.17 -22.02 -2.68
C LEU A 330 15.52 -22.72 -3.87
N ALA A 331 16.11 -22.57 -5.06
CA ALA A 331 15.64 -23.26 -6.27
C ALA A 331 15.52 -24.77 -6.05
N THR A 332 16.51 -25.38 -5.40
CA THR A 332 16.49 -26.81 -5.08
C THR A 332 15.31 -27.17 -4.17
N GLN A 333 15.12 -26.42 -3.08
CA GLN A 333 14.02 -26.66 -2.15
C GLN A 333 12.66 -26.47 -2.82
N TYR A 334 12.44 -25.35 -3.51
CA TYR A 334 11.20 -25.06 -4.22
C TYR A 334 10.86 -26.10 -5.28
N ASN A 335 11.82 -26.55 -6.09
CA ASN A 335 11.59 -27.56 -7.10
C ASN A 335 11.38 -28.98 -6.52
N SER A 336 11.66 -29.20 -5.23
CA SER A 336 11.43 -30.47 -4.54
C SER A 336 10.08 -30.58 -3.82
N THR A 337 9.34 -29.47 -3.71
CA THR A 337 8.05 -29.43 -3.00
C THR A 337 6.93 -30.14 -3.77
N SER A 338 6.06 -30.84 -3.03
CA SER A 338 4.82 -31.44 -3.56
C SER A 338 3.69 -31.20 -2.54
N PRO A 339 3.06 -30.01 -2.56
CA PRO A 339 2.08 -29.66 -1.56
C PRO A 339 0.79 -30.49 -1.69
N PRO A 340 0.09 -30.75 -0.57
CA PRO A 340 -1.12 -31.57 -0.61
C PRO A 340 -2.26 -30.84 -1.32
N ASN A 341 -3.02 -31.56 -2.15
CA ASN A 341 -4.24 -31.05 -2.78
C ASN A 341 -5.47 -31.31 -1.87
N SER A 342 -5.39 -30.86 -0.63
CA SER A 342 -6.46 -31.00 0.37
C SER A 342 -6.55 -29.78 1.29
N PRO A 343 -7.73 -29.51 1.89
CA PRO A 343 -9.03 -30.14 1.61
C PRO A 343 -9.55 -29.79 0.21
N ALA A 344 -10.50 -30.58 -0.29
CA ALA A 344 -11.18 -30.27 -1.54
C ALA A 344 -12.00 -28.97 -1.38
N LYS A 345 -12.06 -28.13 -2.42
CA LYS A 345 -12.80 -26.86 -2.37
C LYS A 345 -14.24 -27.03 -1.87
N SER A 346 -14.91 -28.10 -2.29
CA SER A 346 -16.30 -28.41 -1.93
C SER A 346 -16.51 -28.82 -0.47
N SER A 347 -15.46 -29.18 0.26
CA SER A 347 -15.55 -29.53 1.69
C SER A 347 -15.24 -28.35 2.60
N VAL A 348 -14.85 -27.20 2.07
CA VAL A 348 -14.51 -26.01 2.87
C VAL A 348 -15.75 -25.17 3.12
N THR A 349 -15.98 -24.84 4.39
CA THR A 349 -17.01 -23.89 4.81
C THR A 349 -16.35 -22.54 5.11
N ALA A 350 -16.88 -21.47 4.51
CA ALA A 350 -16.52 -20.11 4.93
C ALA A 350 -17.24 -19.79 6.24
N ASN A 351 -16.47 -19.38 7.25
CA ASN A 351 -16.99 -18.96 8.55
C ASN A 351 -16.60 -17.50 8.77
N GLU A 352 -17.50 -16.73 9.37
CA GLU A 352 -17.20 -15.39 9.88
C GLU A 352 -16.88 -15.52 11.38
N THR A 353 -15.89 -14.77 11.86
CA THR A 353 -15.52 -14.72 13.27
C THR A 353 -15.89 -13.37 13.89
N ASN A 354 -16.22 -13.37 15.17
CA ASN A 354 -16.42 -12.12 15.91
C ASN A 354 -15.08 -11.43 16.13
N CYS A 355 -15.10 -10.10 16.10
CA CYS A 355 -13.88 -9.34 16.37
C CYS A 355 -13.47 -9.40 17.84
N PRO A 356 -12.16 -9.51 18.12
CA PRO A 356 -11.66 -9.45 19.48
C PRO A 356 -12.00 -8.10 20.10
N ALA A 357 -12.25 -8.10 21.41
CA ALA A 357 -12.40 -6.87 22.18
C ALA A 357 -11.03 -6.21 22.40
N GLU A 358 -11.04 -4.92 22.73
CA GLU A 358 -9.83 -4.21 23.15
C GLU A 358 -9.17 -4.89 24.35
N SER A 359 -7.84 -4.96 24.34
CA SER A 359 -7.01 -5.60 25.36
C SER A 359 -5.66 -4.90 25.48
N ASP A 360 -4.84 -5.32 26.44
CA ASP A 360 -3.46 -4.82 26.59
C ASP A 360 -2.58 -5.10 25.36
N SER A 361 -2.94 -6.09 24.52
CA SER A 361 -2.24 -6.43 23.28
C SER A 361 -2.91 -5.87 22.02
N LEU A 362 -4.10 -5.26 22.14
CA LEU A 362 -4.92 -4.76 21.03
C LEU A 362 -5.73 -3.52 21.45
N LEU A 363 -5.23 -2.33 21.10
CA LEU A 363 -5.85 -1.04 21.39
C LEU A 363 -6.83 -0.58 20.28
N ALA A 364 -7.32 -1.51 19.46
CA ALA A 364 -8.09 -1.24 18.26
C ALA A 364 -9.60 -1.27 18.52
N SER A 365 -10.28 -0.14 18.29
CA SER A 365 -11.74 -0.06 18.34
C SER A 365 -12.39 -0.84 17.19
N SER A 366 -13.53 -1.46 17.47
CA SER A 366 -14.38 -2.05 16.42
C SER A 366 -15.09 -1.01 15.53
N THR A 367 -15.10 0.27 15.92
CA THR A 367 -15.63 1.36 15.08
C THR A 367 -14.55 1.78 14.10
N LEU A 368 -14.84 1.67 12.80
CA LEU A 368 -13.90 2.02 11.72
C LEU A 368 -14.12 3.47 11.25
N PRO A 369 -13.09 4.15 10.71
CA PRO A 369 -13.29 5.46 10.09
C PRO A 369 -14.25 5.37 8.89
N PRO A 370 -14.92 6.48 8.54
CA PRO A 370 -15.77 6.53 7.35
C PRO A 370 -14.96 6.31 6.07
N THR A 371 -15.64 5.97 4.98
CA THR A 371 -15.04 5.95 3.64
C THR A 371 -14.65 7.37 3.24
N PRO A 372 -13.39 7.63 2.84
CA PRO A 372 -12.97 8.96 2.43
C PRO A 372 -13.77 9.51 1.25
N ASN A 373 -14.28 10.74 1.40
CA ASN A 373 -15.12 11.39 0.40
C ASN A 373 -14.45 12.64 -0.19
N GLU A 374 -13.79 12.44 -1.33
CA GLU A 374 -13.06 13.49 -2.06
C GLU A 374 -13.99 14.65 -2.46
N SER A 375 -15.25 14.38 -2.84
CA SER A 375 -16.19 15.42 -3.26
C SER A 375 -16.57 16.35 -2.11
N VAL A 376 -16.81 15.80 -0.91
CA VAL A 376 -17.12 16.61 0.28
C VAL A 376 -15.90 17.37 0.77
N CYS A 377 -14.72 16.74 0.80
CA CYS A 377 -13.48 17.42 1.16
C CYS A 377 -13.18 18.58 0.21
N ASN A 378 -13.37 18.41 -1.10
CA ASN A 378 -13.20 19.47 -2.09
C ASN A 378 -14.27 20.56 -1.97
N CYS A 379 -15.53 20.20 -1.70
CA CYS A 379 -16.57 21.19 -1.42
C CYS A 379 -16.19 22.05 -0.20
N ILE A 380 -15.72 21.42 0.88
CA ILE A 380 -15.28 22.12 2.08
C ILE A 380 -14.09 23.00 1.79
N ASN A 381 -13.09 22.47 1.09
CA ASN A 381 -11.99 23.26 0.60
C ASN A 381 -12.56 24.49 -0.13
N GLU A 382 -13.20 24.36 -1.29
CA GLU A 382 -13.57 25.51 -2.11
C GLU A 382 -14.49 26.53 -1.43
N ASN A 383 -15.42 26.11 -0.58
CA ASN A 383 -16.55 26.96 -0.15
C ASN A 383 -16.48 27.40 1.32
N SER A 384 -15.74 26.73 2.20
CA SER A 384 -15.80 26.99 3.65
C SER A 384 -14.49 27.50 4.26
N LEU A 385 -13.37 27.42 3.54
CA LEU A 385 -12.04 27.67 4.10
C LEU A 385 -11.45 29.00 3.60
N SER A 386 -11.13 29.88 4.55
CA SER A 386 -10.53 31.19 4.29
C SER A 386 -9.04 31.12 3.92
N CYS A 387 -8.28 30.17 4.47
CA CYS A 387 -6.87 29.97 4.15
C CYS A 387 -6.67 28.70 3.30
N LYS A 388 -5.75 28.77 2.34
CA LYS A 388 -5.40 27.67 1.42
C LYS A 388 -3.93 27.35 1.48
N VAL A 389 -3.59 26.08 1.68
CA VAL A 389 -2.24 25.59 1.40
C VAL A 389 -1.93 25.81 -0.08
N LYS A 390 -0.71 26.28 -0.39
CA LYS A 390 -0.24 26.43 -1.76
C LYS A 390 0.13 25.06 -2.33
N GLN A 391 -0.07 24.88 -3.64
CA GLN A 391 0.22 23.61 -4.32
C GLN A 391 1.69 23.16 -4.16
N SER A 392 2.62 24.12 -4.10
CA SER A 392 4.06 23.84 -3.86
C SER A 392 4.33 23.18 -2.51
N SER A 393 3.43 23.36 -1.54
CA SER A 393 3.56 22.86 -0.17
C SER A 393 2.63 21.67 0.09
N ALA A 394 1.52 21.54 -0.65
CA ALA A 394 0.48 20.54 -0.42
C ALA A 394 0.97 19.08 -0.51
N ASN A 395 1.99 18.84 -1.33
CA ASN A 395 2.56 17.50 -1.55
C ASN A 395 3.81 17.22 -0.72
N SER A 396 4.19 18.11 0.21
CA SER A 396 5.34 17.92 1.10
C SER A 396 4.87 17.49 2.50
N PRO A 397 5.06 16.20 2.88
CA PRO A 397 4.69 15.72 4.20
C PRO A 397 5.39 16.49 5.32
N GLU A 398 6.67 16.85 5.14
CA GLU A 398 7.46 17.62 6.10
C GLU A 398 6.87 19.00 6.37
N ILE A 399 6.48 19.74 5.32
CA ILE A 399 5.88 21.07 5.46
C ILE A 399 4.47 20.95 6.04
N VAL A 400 3.65 20.04 5.50
CA VAL A 400 2.24 19.90 5.92
C VAL A 400 2.14 19.43 7.36
N GLY A 401 2.94 18.43 7.76
CA GLY A 401 2.98 17.92 9.13
C GLY A 401 3.42 19.00 10.13
N ALA A 402 4.54 19.67 9.87
CA ALA A 402 5.05 20.70 10.77
C ALA A 402 4.08 21.87 10.93
N LEU A 403 3.40 22.28 9.84
CA LEU A 403 2.41 23.35 9.90
C LEU A 403 1.10 22.91 10.55
N LEU A 404 0.71 21.64 10.44
CA LEU A 404 -0.44 21.10 11.17
C LEU A 404 -0.20 21.16 12.67
N ASP A 405 0.95 20.68 13.15
CA ASP A 405 1.32 20.73 14.57
C ASP A 405 1.33 22.17 15.08
N TYR A 406 1.99 23.06 14.33
CA TYR A 406 2.05 24.47 14.67
C TYR A 406 0.66 25.12 14.72
N ALA A 407 -0.16 24.96 13.68
CA ALA A 407 -1.47 25.57 13.61
C ALA A 407 -2.43 25.02 14.67
N CYS A 408 -2.37 23.72 15.00
CA CYS A 408 -3.13 23.13 16.10
C CYS A 408 -2.68 23.68 17.46
N SER A 409 -1.37 23.88 17.66
CA SER A 409 -0.86 24.52 18.88
C SER A 409 -1.38 25.95 19.05
N LEU A 410 -1.50 26.70 17.95
CA LEU A 410 -2.08 28.04 17.96
C LEU A 410 -3.53 28.01 18.41
N LEU A 411 -4.36 27.11 17.86
CA LEU A 411 -5.76 26.96 18.30
C LEU A 411 -5.85 26.66 19.79
N GLY A 412 -5.07 25.71 20.29
CA GLY A 412 -5.05 25.35 21.72
C GLY A 412 -4.54 26.47 22.64
N SER A 413 -3.72 27.39 22.13
CA SER A 413 -3.24 28.57 22.87
C SER A 413 -4.25 29.72 22.94
N THR A 414 -5.26 29.72 22.05
CA THR A 414 -6.34 30.71 22.11
C THR A 414 -7.31 30.33 23.21
N ASN A 415 -7.81 31.29 24.01
CA ASN A 415 -8.93 31.06 24.94
C ASN A 415 -10.27 30.88 24.20
N SER A 416 -10.25 30.30 23.00
CA SER A 416 -11.41 30.02 22.17
C SER A 416 -11.85 28.56 22.35
N SER A 417 -13.03 28.21 21.85
CA SER A 417 -13.50 26.83 21.78
C SER A 417 -13.00 26.09 20.52
N ALA A 418 -12.07 26.66 19.76
CA ALA A 418 -11.55 26.04 18.54
C ALA A 418 -10.56 24.93 18.87
N SER A 419 -10.68 23.79 18.19
CA SER A 419 -9.82 22.63 18.37
C SER A 419 -9.54 21.94 17.03
N CYS A 420 -8.59 21.01 17.05
CA CYS A 420 -8.31 20.12 15.93
C CYS A 420 -9.16 18.83 15.94
N ASP A 421 -10.12 18.70 16.85
CA ASP A 421 -10.99 17.51 16.93
C ASP A 421 -11.72 17.20 15.61
N PRO A 422 -12.20 18.20 14.82
CA PRO A 422 -12.87 17.92 13.55
C PRO A 422 -12.00 17.23 12.50
N ILE A 423 -10.68 17.33 12.58
CA ILE A 423 -9.73 16.67 11.67
C ILE A 423 -9.05 15.43 12.28
N ALA A 424 -9.27 15.20 13.58
CA ALA A 424 -8.64 14.12 14.33
C ALA A 424 -9.33 12.77 14.08
N GLY A 425 -8.56 11.68 14.15
CA GLY A 425 -9.07 10.32 14.15
C GLY A 425 -8.38 9.51 15.24
N ASN A 426 -9.14 8.81 16.06
CA ASN A 426 -8.62 8.00 17.16
C ASN A 426 -9.10 6.56 17.01
N GLY A 427 -8.20 5.67 16.60
CA GLY A 427 -8.51 4.26 16.44
C GLY A 427 -8.68 3.47 17.74
N THR A 428 -8.34 4.03 18.91
CA THR A 428 -8.63 3.41 20.21
C THR A 428 -10.03 3.73 20.67
N SER A 429 -10.44 4.99 20.63
CA SER A 429 -11.82 5.36 21.02
C SER A 429 -12.84 5.15 19.91
N GLY A 430 -12.41 4.84 18.68
CA GLY A 430 -13.29 4.74 17.52
C GLY A 430 -13.95 6.07 17.15
N THR A 431 -13.32 7.19 17.50
CA THR A 431 -13.86 8.54 17.30
C THR A 431 -13.16 9.21 16.13
N TYR A 432 -13.94 9.64 15.14
CA TYR A 432 -13.45 10.25 13.91
C TYR A 432 -14.15 11.58 13.69
N GLY A 433 -13.38 12.66 13.60
CA GLY A 433 -13.88 13.99 13.31
C GLY A 433 -14.50 14.06 11.90
N GLN A 434 -15.40 15.01 11.69
CA GLN A 434 -16.14 15.14 10.42
C GLN A 434 -15.26 15.40 9.18
N LEU A 435 -13.98 15.77 9.36
CA LEU A 435 -12.97 15.98 8.32
C LEU A 435 -11.76 15.05 8.49
N SER A 436 -11.85 14.04 9.36
CA SER A 436 -10.73 13.12 9.62
C SER A 436 -10.29 12.35 8.38
N PHE A 437 -11.19 12.19 7.42
CA PHE A 437 -10.95 11.50 6.17
C PHE A 437 -10.42 12.42 5.05
N CYS A 438 -10.35 13.74 5.25
CA CYS A 438 -9.80 14.63 4.23
C CYS A 438 -8.27 14.54 4.15
N SER A 439 -7.71 14.91 3.00
CA SER A 439 -6.26 14.93 2.80
C SER A 439 -5.56 15.85 3.82
N PRO A 440 -4.28 15.57 4.17
CA PRO A 440 -3.51 16.42 5.08
C PRO A 440 -3.48 17.90 4.68
N ALA A 441 -3.42 18.22 3.38
CA ALA A 441 -3.46 19.60 2.90
C ALA A 441 -4.80 20.31 3.17
N ILE A 442 -5.93 19.60 3.05
CA ILE A 442 -7.26 20.13 3.38
C ILE A 442 -7.41 20.28 4.89
N LYS A 443 -6.94 19.30 5.68
CA LYS A 443 -6.88 19.40 7.15
C LYS A 443 -6.08 20.63 7.58
N LEU A 444 -4.92 20.87 6.97
CA LEU A 444 -4.11 22.05 7.25
C LEU A 444 -4.85 23.34 6.88
N SER A 445 -5.45 23.39 5.68
CA SER A 445 -6.28 24.52 5.25
C SER A 445 -7.42 24.81 6.24
N TYR A 446 -8.02 23.77 6.82
CA TYR A 446 -9.06 23.88 7.84
C TYR A 446 -8.55 24.53 9.13
N VAL A 447 -7.43 24.04 9.69
CA VAL A 447 -6.88 24.57 10.94
C VAL A 447 -6.43 26.02 10.77
N MET A 448 -5.76 26.34 9.66
CA MET A 448 -5.34 27.71 9.33
C MET A 448 -6.56 28.65 9.16
N SER A 449 -7.62 28.18 8.51
CA SER A 449 -8.87 28.95 8.36
C SER A 449 -9.56 29.20 9.69
N THR A 450 -9.54 28.21 10.59
CA THR A 450 -10.08 28.33 11.94
C THR A 450 -9.29 29.37 12.74
N TYR A 451 -7.97 29.37 12.62
CA TYR A 451 -7.11 30.38 13.23
C TYR A 451 -7.39 31.79 12.67
N TYR A 452 -7.54 31.92 11.35
CA TYR A 452 -7.92 33.19 10.69
C TYR A 452 -9.27 33.73 11.19
N GLN A 453 -10.26 32.88 11.45
CA GLN A 453 -11.55 33.32 11.98
C GLN A 453 -11.44 33.94 13.38
N ILE A 454 -10.45 33.52 14.17
CA ILE A 454 -10.15 34.09 15.49
C ILE A 454 -9.29 35.36 15.35
N ASN A 455 -8.45 35.43 14.32
CA ASN A 455 -7.50 36.52 14.06
C ASN A 455 -7.61 37.01 12.60
N PRO A 456 -8.64 37.80 12.24
CA PRO A 456 -9.01 38.10 10.86
C PRO A 456 -8.13 39.18 10.21
N GLU A 457 -6.83 38.95 10.18
CA GLU A 457 -5.84 39.76 9.47
C GLU A 457 -5.40 39.03 8.20
N ASP A 458 -5.17 39.75 7.10
CA ASP A 458 -4.79 39.15 5.82
C ASP A 458 -3.51 38.29 5.93
N THR A 459 -2.59 38.67 6.83
CA THR A 459 -1.34 37.95 7.11
C THR A 459 -1.54 36.68 7.94
N SER A 460 -2.69 36.47 8.58
CA SER A 460 -2.96 35.27 9.39
C SER A 460 -3.06 34.00 8.55
N CYS A 461 -3.19 34.09 7.23
CA CYS A 461 -3.15 32.94 6.32
C CYS A 461 -1.76 32.69 5.70
N ASP A 462 -0.72 33.46 6.03
CA ASP A 462 0.57 33.33 5.32
C ASP A 462 1.32 32.02 5.65
N PHE A 463 1.41 31.67 6.94
CA PHE A 463 2.11 30.47 7.45
C PHE A 463 3.50 30.28 6.80
N ALA A 464 4.33 31.31 6.91
CA ALA A 464 5.67 31.39 6.32
C ALA A 464 5.65 31.22 4.79
N GLY A 465 4.66 31.81 4.13
CA GLY A 465 4.45 31.75 2.69
C GLY A 465 3.91 30.41 2.16
N ASN A 466 3.54 29.45 3.01
CA ASN A 466 3.01 28.14 2.58
C ASN A 466 1.50 28.15 2.35
N ALA A 467 0.81 29.20 2.77
CA ALA A 467 -0.60 29.36 2.56
C ALA A 467 -0.94 30.78 2.07
N SER A 468 -2.18 30.94 1.62
CA SER A 468 -2.72 32.22 1.16
C SER A 468 -4.20 32.33 1.44
N LEU A 469 -4.68 33.57 1.52
CA LEU A 469 -6.10 33.88 1.66
C LEU A 469 -6.87 33.47 0.39
N SER A 470 -7.96 32.75 0.55
CA SER A 470 -8.86 32.34 -0.53
C SER A 470 -9.57 33.55 -1.13
N THR A 471 -9.69 33.56 -2.46
CA THR A 471 -10.52 34.53 -3.19
C THR A 471 -12.01 34.29 -2.99
N ASN A 472 -12.39 33.04 -2.65
CA ASN A 472 -13.76 32.61 -2.40
C ASN A 472 -14.07 32.48 -0.90
N ARG A 473 -13.31 33.18 -0.05
CA ARG A 473 -13.45 33.02 1.41
C ARG A 473 -14.85 33.42 1.91
N PRO A 474 -15.38 32.71 2.92
CA PRO A 474 -16.58 33.15 3.63
C PRO A 474 -16.37 34.54 4.25
N ASN A 475 -17.44 35.36 4.29
CA ASN A 475 -17.36 36.71 4.88
C ASN A 475 -17.34 36.66 6.41
N THR A 476 -17.97 35.65 7.00
CA THR A 476 -18.08 35.45 8.45
C THR A 476 -17.85 33.99 8.84
N ALA A 477 -17.60 33.74 10.13
CA ALA A 477 -17.53 32.37 10.66
C ALA A 477 -18.87 31.61 10.50
N GLN A 478 -19.99 32.33 10.56
CA GLN A 478 -21.32 31.78 10.32
C GLN A 478 -21.48 31.31 8.87
N ASP A 479 -21.00 32.10 7.90
CA ASP A 479 -21.01 31.72 6.48
C ASP A 479 -20.12 30.49 6.25
N ALA A 480 -18.94 30.44 6.89
CA ALA A 480 -18.04 29.28 6.82
C ALA A 480 -18.72 28.01 7.35
N ASN A 481 -19.35 28.08 8.52
CA ASN A 481 -20.07 26.97 9.13
C ASN A 481 -21.28 26.52 8.28
N ALA A 482 -22.01 27.46 7.68
CA ALA A 482 -23.13 27.15 6.79
C ALA A 482 -22.65 26.43 5.52
N ALA A 483 -21.57 26.91 4.91
CA ALA A 483 -20.95 26.27 3.75
C ALA A 483 -20.44 24.86 4.09
N ALA A 484 -19.71 24.70 5.20
CA ALA A 484 -19.22 23.40 5.66
C ALA A 484 -20.39 22.42 5.92
N SER A 485 -21.44 22.87 6.60
CA SER A 485 -22.64 22.06 6.87
C SER A 485 -23.33 21.63 5.57
N SER A 486 -23.41 22.53 4.58
CA SER A 486 -23.97 22.21 3.26
C SER A 486 -23.14 21.15 2.52
N CYS A 487 -21.82 21.21 2.62
CA CYS A 487 -20.95 20.19 2.02
C CYS A 487 -21.07 18.84 2.73
N LEU A 488 -21.05 18.83 4.07
CA LEU A 488 -21.18 17.61 4.88
C LEU A 488 -22.53 16.93 4.72
N ALA A 489 -23.58 17.67 4.36
CA ALA A 489 -24.90 17.10 4.07
C ALA A 489 -24.90 16.15 2.85
N ALA A 490 -23.86 16.18 2.01
CA ALA A 490 -23.67 15.25 0.90
C ALA A 490 -23.02 13.92 1.32
N GLU A 491 -22.54 13.80 2.57
CA GLU A 491 -22.05 12.51 3.09
C GLU A 491 -23.16 11.48 3.15
N PRO A 492 -22.97 10.27 2.60
CA PRO A 492 -23.92 9.18 2.76
C PRO A 492 -24.17 8.86 4.24
N SER A 493 -25.41 8.50 4.56
CA SER A 493 -25.78 8.12 5.93
C SER A 493 -24.91 6.94 6.41
N GLY A 494 -24.29 7.10 7.58
CA GLY A 494 -23.36 6.12 8.15
C GLY A 494 -21.92 6.22 7.64
N GLY A 495 -21.62 7.13 6.69
CA GLY A 495 -20.26 7.42 6.23
C GLY A 495 -19.56 6.27 5.50
N VAL A 496 -20.28 5.20 5.14
CA VAL A 496 -19.73 4.04 4.43
C VAL A 496 -20.41 3.93 3.07
N PHE A 497 -19.61 3.93 2.00
CA PHE A 497 -20.09 3.83 0.62
C PHE A 497 -19.03 3.18 -0.26
N THR A 498 -19.37 2.87 -1.51
CA THR A 498 -18.42 2.34 -2.49
C THR A 498 -17.61 3.49 -3.09
N PRO A 499 -16.28 3.51 -2.94
CA PRO A 499 -15.43 4.52 -3.57
C PRO A 499 -15.57 4.56 -5.09
N THR A 500 -15.21 5.68 -5.68
CA THR A 500 -15.13 5.88 -7.14
C THR A 500 -13.73 6.33 -7.54
N ALA A 501 -13.33 6.04 -8.77
CA ALA A 501 -12.04 6.47 -9.29
C ALA A 501 -11.83 7.99 -9.19
N PRO A 502 -10.62 8.46 -8.85
CA PRO A 502 -10.29 9.89 -8.87
C PRO A 502 -10.64 10.52 -10.23
N GLY A 503 -11.16 11.75 -10.23
CA GLY A 503 -11.54 12.46 -11.45
C GLY A 503 -12.83 11.98 -12.15
N SER A 504 -13.50 10.92 -11.66
CA SER A 504 -14.81 10.46 -12.17
C SER A 504 -16.02 11.25 -11.63
N GLY A 505 -15.76 12.33 -10.87
CA GLY A 505 -16.77 13.22 -10.32
C GLY A 505 -17.72 13.74 -11.38
N ALA A 506 -19.00 13.38 -11.21
CA ALA A 506 -20.10 13.58 -12.12
C ALA A 506 -20.17 14.98 -12.75
N ALA A 507 -19.87 15.05 -14.05
CA ALA A 507 -20.56 15.99 -14.92
C ALA A 507 -22.06 15.65 -14.85
N THR A 508 -22.81 16.42 -14.07
CA THR A 508 -24.28 16.41 -14.17
C THR A 508 -24.61 17.00 -15.53
N ALA A 509 -24.69 16.15 -16.55
CA ALA A 509 -25.11 16.53 -17.88
C ALA A 509 -26.59 16.90 -17.83
N THR A 510 -26.85 18.20 -17.69
CA THR A 510 -28.16 18.78 -17.98
C THR A 510 -28.47 18.47 -19.45
N THR A 511 -29.38 17.54 -19.67
CA THR A 511 -29.90 17.19 -20.98
C THR A 511 -30.76 18.34 -21.49
N THR A 512 -30.15 19.27 -22.21
CA THR A 512 -30.87 20.11 -23.17
C THR A 512 -30.47 19.67 -24.57
N GLY A 513 -31.32 18.85 -25.16
CA GLY A 513 -31.18 18.45 -26.55
C GLY A 513 -31.32 19.65 -27.47
N THR A 514 -30.42 19.77 -28.44
CA THR A 514 -30.78 20.22 -29.79
C THR A 514 -29.83 19.55 -30.77
N ALA A 515 -30.41 18.69 -31.60
CA ALA A 515 -29.73 18.01 -32.68
C ALA A 515 -29.35 19.00 -33.79
N SER A 516 -28.13 18.89 -34.30
CA SER A 516 -27.79 19.24 -35.69
C SER A 516 -26.53 18.48 -36.06
N GLY A 517 -26.69 17.52 -36.96
CA GLY A 517 -25.61 16.67 -37.42
C GLY A 517 -24.79 17.30 -38.53
N SER A 518 -23.52 16.90 -38.59
CA SER A 518 -22.78 16.81 -39.85
C SER A 518 -21.66 15.79 -39.70
N THR A 519 -21.75 14.76 -40.52
CA THR A 519 -20.76 13.72 -40.82
C THR A 519 -19.50 14.29 -41.49
N SER A 520 -18.31 13.82 -41.11
CA SER A 520 -17.24 13.55 -42.07
C SER A 520 -16.13 12.66 -41.50
N SER A 521 -15.97 11.54 -42.20
CA SER A 521 -14.87 10.59 -42.35
C SER A 521 -13.43 11.01 -42.05
N SER A 522 -12.72 10.04 -41.49
CA SER A 522 -11.29 9.70 -41.57
C SER A 522 -10.50 10.21 -42.78
N ALA A 523 -9.28 10.69 -42.54
CA ALA A 523 -8.13 10.47 -43.41
C ALA A 523 -6.82 10.54 -42.63
N SER A 524 -6.03 9.48 -42.79
CA SER A 524 -4.63 9.31 -42.44
C SER A 524 -3.71 10.20 -43.29
N THR A 525 -2.69 10.79 -42.68
CA THR A 525 -1.42 11.10 -43.36
C THR A 525 -0.25 10.93 -42.41
N SER A 526 0.59 9.97 -42.76
CA SER A 526 2.01 9.86 -42.39
C SER A 526 2.78 11.10 -42.81
N ASP A 527 3.69 11.58 -41.97
CA ASP A 527 4.97 12.06 -42.46
C ASP A 527 6.08 11.86 -41.42
N SER A 528 7.13 11.22 -41.92
CA SER A 528 8.40 10.93 -41.28
C SER A 528 9.37 12.10 -41.45
N SER A 529 10.11 12.44 -40.40
CA SER A 529 11.58 12.60 -40.38
C SER A 529 12.00 13.68 -39.37
N ALA A 530 12.92 13.31 -38.48
CA ALA A 530 14.28 13.86 -38.41
C ALA A 530 14.83 13.69 -36.99
N SER A 531 15.80 12.80 -36.90
CA SER A 531 16.75 12.64 -35.81
C SER A 531 17.58 13.91 -35.61
N THR A 532 17.64 14.42 -34.39
CA THR A 532 18.77 15.21 -33.91
C THR A 532 19.15 14.75 -32.51
N SER A 533 20.32 14.11 -32.45
CA SER A 533 21.09 13.82 -31.26
C SER A 533 21.42 15.11 -30.52
N GLY A 534 21.11 15.18 -29.23
CA GLY A 534 21.49 16.26 -28.32
C GLY A 534 22.26 15.70 -27.15
N ASP A 535 23.54 16.05 -27.08
CA ASP A 535 24.51 15.67 -26.05
C ASP A 535 24.02 15.96 -24.63
N ILE A 536 24.08 14.95 -23.77
CA ILE A 536 23.94 15.07 -22.31
C ILE A 536 25.24 15.64 -21.76
N LYS A 537 25.24 16.92 -21.41
CA LYS A 537 26.29 17.51 -20.56
C LYS A 537 25.87 17.37 -19.10
N SER A 538 26.63 16.55 -18.39
CA SER A 538 26.67 16.44 -16.93
C SER A 538 26.71 17.82 -16.26
N ILE A 539 25.73 18.09 -15.40
CA ILE A 539 25.79 19.19 -14.43
C ILE A 539 26.21 18.57 -13.09
N THR A 540 27.45 18.86 -12.71
CA THR A 540 27.97 18.68 -11.37
C THR A 540 27.21 19.61 -10.42
N VAL A 541 26.32 19.07 -9.59
CA VAL A 541 25.73 19.79 -8.46
C VAL A 541 26.73 19.76 -7.31
N VAL A 542 27.40 20.89 -7.09
CA VAL A 542 28.20 21.12 -5.89
C VAL A 542 27.22 21.41 -4.75
N GLY A 543 27.27 20.56 -3.71
CA GLY A 543 26.46 20.68 -2.51
C GLY A 543 26.68 22.02 -1.78
N GLY A 544 25.58 22.73 -1.56
CA GLY A 544 25.50 23.88 -0.67
C GLY A 544 24.46 23.58 0.41
N VAL A 545 24.93 23.24 1.60
CA VAL A 545 24.12 23.10 2.82
C VAL A 545 23.52 24.47 3.17
N LEU A 546 22.20 24.61 3.06
CA LEU A 546 21.48 25.75 3.61
C LEU A 546 20.86 25.34 4.96
N THR A 547 21.53 25.72 6.04
CA THR A 547 20.98 25.64 7.40
C THR A 547 19.95 26.75 7.59
N ALA A 548 18.67 26.40 7.63
CA ALA A 548 17.60 27.29 8.07
C ALA A 548 17.59 27.33 9.61
N VAL A 549 18.07 28.45 10.17
CA VAL A 549 18.01 28.72 11.61
C VAL A 549 16.62 29.25 11.95
N VAL A 550 15.80 28.45 12.62
CA VAL A 550 14.58 28.92 13.30
C VAL A 550 14.99 29.48 14.66
N GLY A 551 14.97 30.80 14.81
CA GLY A 551 15.26 31.48 16.06
C GLY A 551 14.07 31.49 17.01
N ILE A 552 14.11 30.65 18.04
CA ILE A 552 13.21 30.73 19.20
C ILE A 552 13.87 31.64 20.25
N ALA A 553 13.32 32.84 20.44
CA ALA A 553 13.71 33.73 21.53
C ALA A 553 12.92 33.37 22.80
N GLY A 554 13.52 32.57 23.68
CA GLY A 554 13.01 32.28 25.02
C GLY A 554 13.33 33.41 26.00
N VAL A 555 12.29 34.04 26.56
CA VAL A 555 12.39 34.95 27.71
C VAL A 555 12.47 34.11 28.99
N VAL A 556 13.64 34.05 29.61
CA VAL A 556 13.82 33.44 30.95
C VAL A 556 13.79 34.56 31.99
N VAL A 557 12.72 34.60 32.78
CA VAL A 557 12.66 35.36 34.03
C VAL A 557 13.30 34.51 35.13
N GLY A 558 14.31 35.09 35.79
CA GLY A 558 15.11 34.42 36.80
C GLY A 558 14.40 34.17 38.13
N GLY A 559 14.90 33.14 38.82
CA GLY A 559 14.66 32.89 40.24
C GLY A 559 15.82 32.07 40.78
N GLY A 560 16.65 32.66 41.63
CA GLY A 560 17.81 32.02 42.22
C GLY A 560 17.53 31.35 43.56
N ALA A 561 18.37 30.35 43.89
CA ALA A 561 18.82 29.91 45.23
C ALA A 561 19.73 28.66 44.98
N ILE A 562 21.06 28.76 45.09
CA ILE A 562 21.91 28.61 46.29
C ILE A 562 21.80 27.23 46.98
N LEU A 563 22.80 26.38 46.64
CA LEU A 563 23.67 25.55 47.51
C LEU A 563 23.07 24.91 48.77
N LEU A 564 22.92 23.57 48.76
CA LEU A 564 23.89 22.61 49.32
C LEU A 564 23.54 21.18 48.90
#